data_AF-A0A6L5HYD9-F1
#
_entry.id   AF-A0A6L5HYD9-F1
#
_cell.length_a   1.000
_cell.length_b   1.000
_cell.length_c   1.000
_cell.angle_alpha   90.00
_cell.angle_beta   90.00
_cell.angle_gamma   90.00
#
_symmetry.space_group_name_H-M   'P 1'
#
loop_
_entity.id
_entity.type
_entity.pdbx_description
1 polymer ?
#
loop_
_entity_poly.entity_id
_entity_poly.type
_entity_poly.pdbx_seq_one_letter_code
_entity_poly.pdbx_strand_id
1 'polypeptide(L)'
;MNMIDNNDAPVVAGKAGAGAYNAQVRDFLNERLKQHGTDCEQLYITTVHSVIEPKVTFSQDLLALGNDTLEWETVQAHAEGVVGIFSKQWTFEDEHIFSKLSVSDVEALMHELLAEARNKWFA
;
A
#
# COMPACT_ATOMS: atom_id res chain seq x y z
N MET A 1 -33.56 -34.62 25.94
CA MET A 1 -33.05 -34.48 24.56
C MET A 1 -32.15 -33.25 24.54
N ASN A 2 -30.83 -33.46 24.45
CA ASN A 2 -29.84 -32.39 24.32
C ASN A 2 -29.86 -31.88 22.88
N MET A 3 -29.80 -30.56 22.69
CA MET A 3 -29.00 -29.95 21.63
C MET A 3 -28.39 -28.67 22.21
N ILE A 4 -27.12 -28.79 22.59
CA ILE A 4 -26.23 -27.66 22.84
C ILE A 4 -25.84 -27.17 21.44
N ASP A 5 -26.29 -25.98 21.07
CA ASP A 5 -25.85 -25.31 19.84
C ASP A 5 -24.47 -24.69 20.12
N ASN A 6 -23.43 -25.51 20.00
CA ASN A 6 -22.05 -25.06 19.96
C ASN A 6 -21.83 -24.41 18.60
N ASN A 7 -22.17 -23.13 18.49
CA ASN A 7 -21.70 -22.31 17.38
C ASN A 7 -20.27 -21.84 17.67
N ASP A 8 -19.36 -22.81 17.83
CA ASP A 8 -17.92 -22.61 17.72
C ASP A 8 -17.60 -22.43 16.23
N ALA A 9 -17.92 -21.24 15.71
CA ALA A 9 -17.27 -20.78 14.50
C ALA A 9 -15.76 -20.73 14.81
N PRO A 10 -14.90 -21.41 14.03
CA PRO A 10 -13.47 -21.28 14.24
C PRO A 10 -13.13 -19.81 14.04
N VAL A 11 -12.67 -19.17 15.11
CA VAL A 11 -12.04 -17.86 15.03
C VAL A 11 -10.79 -18.10 14.19
N VAL A 12 -10.90 -17.87 12.87
CA VAL A 12 -9.74 -17.70 12.00
C VAL A 12 -8.89 -16.67 12.73
N ALA A 13 -7.68 -17.07 13.14
CA ALA A 13 -6.74 -16.22 13.84
C ALA A 13 -6.82 -14.81 13.26
N GLY A 14 -7.29 -13.87 14.08
CA GLY A 14 -7.85 -12.62 13.60
C GLY A 14 -6.86 -11.91 12.70
N LYS A 15 -7.30 -11.56 11.48
CA LYS A 15 -6.57 -10.59 10.66
C LYS A 15 -6.21 -9.42 11.57
N ALA A 16 -4.92 -9.10 11.66
CA ALA A 16 -4.49 -7.93 12.40
C ALA A 16 -5.31 -6.74 11.90
N GLY A 17 -5.95 -6.00 12.81
CA GLY A 17 -6.83 -4.89 12.42
C GLY A 17 -6.10 -3.88 11.53
N ALA A 18 -6.86 -3.11 10.75
CA ALA A 18 -6.29 -2.05 9.91
C ALA A 18 -5.27 -1.21 10.70
N GLY A 19 -4.03 -1.13 10.18
CA GLY A 19 -2.94 -0.39 10.82
C GLY A 19 -2.24 -1.09 12.01
N ALA A 20 -2.51 -2.36 12.30
CA ALA A 20 -1.85 -3.10 13.39
C ALA A 20 -0.31 -3.11 13.29
N TYR A 21 0.23 -2.99 12.07
CA TYR A 21 1.66 -2.96 11.79
C TYR A 21 2.14 -1.59 11.28
N ASN A 22 1.39 -0.51 11.51
CA ASN A 22 1.66 0.80 10.89
C ASN A 22 3.08 1.31 11.16
N ALA A 23 3.61 1.11 12.37
CA ALA A 23 4.99 1.49 12.69
C ALA A 23 6.01 0.66 11.90
N GLN A 24 5.80 -0.65 11.82
CA GLN A 24 6.66 -1.58 11.09
C GLN A 24 6.62 -1.31 9.58
N VAL A 25 5.44 -1.00 9.03
CA VAL A 25 5.27 -0.59 7.63
C VAL A 25 6.06 0.70 7.37
N ARG A 26 5.88 1.73 8.21
CA ARG A 26 6.61 3.00 8.08
C ARG A 26 8.12 2.78 8.09
N ASP A 27 8.64 2.04 9.08
CA ASP A 27 10.07 1.79 9.22
C ASP A 27 10.63 1.01 8.02
N PHE A 28 9.92 -0.03 7.57
CA PHE A 28 10.30 -0.85 6.43
C PHE A 28 10.39 -0.03 5.13
N LEU A 29 9.36 0.79 4.87
CA LEU A 29 9.29 1.61 3.66
C LEU A 29 10.34 2.72 3.69
N ASN A 30 10.46 3.43 4.82
CA ASN A 30 11.41 4.54 4.95
C ASN A 30 12.86 4.07 4.82
N GLU A 31 13.22 2.88 5.32
CA GLU A 31 14.57 2.34 5.12
C GLU A 31 14.92 2.18 3.64
N ARG A 32 13.97 1.73 2.82
CA ARG A 32 14.17 1.54 1.36
C ARG A 32 14.07 2.84 0.58
N LEU A 33 13.21 3.78 1.02
CA LEU A 33 13.02 5.07 0.37
C LEU A 33 14.16 6.07 0.63
N LYS A 34 14.96 5.85 1.68
CA LYS A 34 16.16 6.67 1.99
C LYS A 34 17.09 6.85 0.80
N GLN A 35 17.31 5.82 -0.01
CA GLN A 35 18.19 5.90 -1.19
C GLN A 35 17.67 6.88 -2.26
N HIS A 36 16.37 7.17 -2.26
CA HIS A 36 15.72 8.14 -3.15
C HIS A 36 15.61 9.55 -2.53
N GLY A 37 15.94 9.69 -1.24
CA GLY A 37 15.90 10.95 -0.49
C GLY A 37 14.48 11.40 -0.12
N THR A 38 13.60 10.44 0.19
CA THR A 38 12.18 10.68 0.52
C THR A 38 11.69 9.69 1.58
N ASP A 39 10.43 9.78 1.98
CA ASP A 39 9.76 8.89 2.92
C ASP A 39 8.35 8.50 2.42
N CYS A 40 7.75 7.50 3.07
CA CYS A 40 6.48 6.92 2.63
C CYS A 40 5.26 7.84 2.80
N GLU A 41 5.37 8.92 3.56
CA GLU A 41 4.29 9.90 3.78
C GLU A 41 4.42 11.12 2.84
N GLN A 42 5.55 11.25 2.15
CA GLN A 42 5.83 12.32 1.18
C GLN A 42 5.63 11.90 -0.29
N LEU A 43 5.39 10.62 -0.56
CA LEU A 43 5.12 10.11 -1.89
C LEU A 43 3.68 9.59 -1.98
N TYR A 44 3.03 9.94 -3.09
CA TYR A 44 1.64 9.58 -3.36
C TYR A 44 1.57 8.78 -4.65
N ILE A 45 0.90 7.63 -4.60
CA ILE A 45 0.43 6.96 -5.81
C ILE A 45 -0.91 7.59 -6.20
N THR A 46 -0.98 8.13 -7.41
CA THR A 46 -2.16 8.84 -7.89
C THR A 46 -2.66 8.21 -9.18
N THR A 47 -3.96 7.94 -9.22
CA THR A 47 -4.66 7.37 -10.37
C THR A 47 -5.60 8.40 -10.98
N VAL A 48 -5.61 8.46 -12.31
CA VAL A 48 -6.55 9.27 -13.09
C VAL A 48 -7.61 8.40 -13.77
N HIS A 49 -8.74 9.03 -14.11
CA HIS A 49 -9.84 8.40 -14.82
C HIS A 49 -9.43 7.85 -16.19
N SER A 50 -8.64 8.63 -16.95
CA SER A 50 -8.18 8.24 -18.29
C SER A 50 -6.92 9.01 -18.69
N VAL A 51 -6.19 8.49 -19.67
CA VAL A 51 -5.00 9.15 -20.24
C VAL A 51 -5.37 10.39 -21.06
N ILE A 52 -6.55 10.40 -21.69
CA ILE A 52 -7.02 11.48 -22.58
C ILE A 52 -7.53 12.68 -21.75
N GLU A 53 -8.23 12.39 -20.65
CA GLU A 53 -8.73 13.37 -19.68
C GLU A 53 -8.23 12.95 -18.29
N PRO A 54 -7.03 13.43 -17.88
CA PRO A 54 -6.40 13.05 -16.62
C PRO A 54 -7.08 13.77 -15.44
N LYS A 55 -8.28 13.31 -15.09
CA LYS A 55 -8.97 13.69 -13.87
C LYS A 55 -8.54 12.76 -12.75
N VAL A 56 -7.93 13.29 -11.69
CA VAL A 56 -7.55 12.48 -10.52
C VAL A 56 -8.80 11.86 -9.89
N THR A 57 -8.77 10.54 -9.71
CA THR A 57 -9.84 9.76 -9.08
C THR A 57 -9.43 9.15 -7.76
N PHE A 58 -8.13 8.96 -7.55
CA PHE A 58 -7.59 8.36 -6.33
C PHE A 58 -6.17 8.86 -6.08
N SER A 59 -5.82 9.10 -4.81
CA SER A 59 -4.46 9.47 -4.40
C SER A 59 -4.26 9.04 -2.95
N GLN A 60 -3.26 8.19 -2.70
CA GLN A 60 -2.88 7.77 -1.35
C GLN A 60 -1.36 7.82 -1.18
N ASP A 61 -0.90 8.06 0.05
CA ASP A 61 0.52 7.95 0.36
C ASP A 61 0.98 6.49 0.43
N LEU A 62 2.29 6.26 0.33
CA LEU A 62 2.85 4.91 0.33
C LEU A 62 2.70 4.20 1.68
N LEU A 63 2.56 4.92 2.79
CA LEU A 63 2.29 4.32 4.10
C LEU A 63 0.88 3.70 4.13
N ALA A 64 -0.12 4.44 3.68
CA ALA A 64 -1.48 3.95 3.52
C ALA A 64 -1.50 2.74 2.57
N LEU A 65 -0.79 2.82 1.44
CA LEU A 65 -0.73 1.71 0.47
C LEU A 65 -0.10 0.45 1.08
N GLY A 66 0.93 0.62 1.89
CA GLY A 66 1.57 -0.48 2.62
C GLY A 66 0.63 -1.11 3.64
N ASN A 67 -0.12 -0.31 4.39
CA ASN A 67 -1.11 -0.83 5.34
C ASN A 67 -2.23 -1.60 4.62
N ASP A 68 -2.77 -1.05 3.53
CA ASP A 68 -3.78 -1.72 2.70
C ASP A 68 -3.23 -3.06 2.17
N THR A 69 -1.98 -3.07 1.69
CA THR A 69 -1.32 -4.29 1.20
C THR A 69 -1.30 -5.39 2.26
N LEU A 70 -1.08 -5.04 3.52
CA LEU A 70 -1.08 -6.02 4.62
C LEU A 70 -2.49 -6.43 5.05
N GLU A 71 -3.45 -5.49 5.12
CA GLU A 71 -4.83 -5.79 5.50
C GLU A 71 -5.52 -6.75 4.51
N TRP A 72 -5.29 -6.51 3.22
CA TRP A 72 -5.84 -7.31 2.14
C TRP A 72 -4.94 -8.49 1.77
N GLU A 73 -3.73 -8.56 2.32
CA GLU A 73 -2.69 -9.55 1.99
C GLU A 73 -2.43 -9.69 0.48
N THR A 74 -2.57 -8.59 -0.25
CA THR A 74 -2.48 -8.53 -1.71
C THR A 74 -1.82 -7.25 -2.15
N VAL A 75 -1.00 -7.32 -3.19
CA VAL A 75 -0.42 -6.14 -3.83
C VAL A 75 -1.37 -5.68 -4.93
N GLN A 76 -1.69 -4.39 -4.94
CA GLN A 76 -2.53 -3.78 -5.97
C GLN A 76 -1.72 -3.66 -7.27
N ALA A 77 -2.29 -4.15 -8.37
CA ALA A 77 -1.71 -3.95 -9.70
C ALA A 77 -2.26 -2.65 -10.30
N HIS A 78 -1.36 -1.80 -10.80
CA HIS A 78 -1.68 -0.49 -11.35
C HIS A 78 -1.59 -0.52 -12.87
N ALA A 79 -2.59 0.05 -13.52
CA ALA A 79 -2.60 0.15 -14.98
C ALA A 79 -1.61 1.21 -15.47
N GLU A 80 -0.78 0.84 -16.44
CA GLU A 80 0.16 1.76 -17.07
C GLU A 80 -0.56 2.97 -17.70
N GLY A 81 0.06 4.14 -17.60
CA GLY A 81 -0.41 5.37 -18.21
C GLY A 81 -1.54 6.09 -17.48
N VAL A 82 -2.21 5.45 -16.51
CA VAL A 82 -3.24 6.09 -15.67
C VAL A 82 -2.84 6.21 -14.20
N VAL A 83 -1.64 5.74 -13.84
CA VAL A 83 -1.08 5.82 -12.49
C VAL A 83 0.31 6.43 -12.53
N GLY A 84 0.62 7.26 -11.54
CA GLY A 84 1.96 7.85 -11.37
C GLY A 84 2.31 8.05 -9.89
N ILE A 85 3.58 8.31 -9.64
CA ILE A 85 4.12 8.61 -8.31
C ILE A 85 4.44 10.09 -8.23
N PHE A 86 3.91 10.76 -7.21
CA PHE A 86 3.97 12.21 -7.08
C PHE A 86 4.44 12.62 -5.69
N SER A 87 5.14 13.76 -5.60
CA SER A 87 5.55 14.37 -4.32
C SER A 87 4.47 15.25 -3.68
N LYS A 88 3.27 15.28 -4.27
CA LYS A 88 2.13 16.07 -3.80
C LYS A 88 0.86 15.25 -3.99
N GLN A 89 -0.03 15.29 -3.01
CA GLN A 89 -1.29 14.57 -3.07
C GLN A 89 -2.25 15.19 -4.09
N TRP A 90 -3.14 14.37 -4.66
CA TRP A 90 -4.24 14.79 -5.54
C TRP A 90 -3.78 15.57 -6.79
N THR A 91 -2.64 15.21 -7.35
CA THR A 91 -2.12 15.81 -8.58
C THR A 91 -1.74 14.77 -9.63
N PHE A 92 -1.82 15.17 -10.89
CA PHE A 92 -1.26 14.45 -12.03
C PHE A 92 -0.44 15.40 -12.92
N GLU A 93 0.13 16.43 -12.31
CA GLU A 93 0.93 17.45 -12.99
C GLU A 93 2.41 17.03 -13.03
N ASP A 94 3.04 17.21 -14.19
CA ASP A 94 4.42 16.78 -14.44
C ASP A 94 5.43 17.38 -13.46
N GLU A 95 5.21 18.60 -12.99
CA GLU A 95 6.07 19.30 -12.03
C GLU A 95 6.13 18.63 -10.65
N HIS A 96 5.19 17.72 -10.36
CA HIS A 96 5.12 16.99 -9.11
C HIS A 96 5.48 15.50 -9.28
N ILE A 97 5.80 15.06 -10.50
CA ILE A 97 6.21 13.67 -10.74
C ILE A 97 7.51 13.38 -9.98
N PHE A 98 7.50 12.29 -9.21
CA PHE A 98 8.70 11.79 -8.55
C PHE A 98 9.42 10.78 -9.44
N SER A 99 10.31 11.26 -10.30
CA SER A 99 10.98 10.45 -11.34
C SER A 99 12.00 9.42 -10.85
N LYS A 100 12.35 9.42 -9.55
CA LYS A 100 13.33 8.47 -8.98
C LYS A 100 12.73 7.11 -8.62
N LEU A 101 11.41 6.95 -8.73
CA LEU A 101 10.70 5.72 -8.41
C LEU A 101 9.58 5.51 -9.43
N SER A 102 9.56 4.36 -10.10
CA SER A 102 8.47 3.99 -11.00
C SER A 102 7.30 3.35 -10.25
N VAL A 103 6.15 3.26 -10.91
CA VAL A 103 4.99 2.52 -10.36
C VAL A 103 5.36 1.05 -10.11
N SER A 104 6.10 0.42 -11.03
CA SER A 104 6.57 -0.97 -10.86
C SER A 104 7.54 -1.12 -9.69
N ASP A 105 8.39 -0.12 -9.40
CA ASP A 105 9.26 -0.15 -8.22
C ASP A 105 8.42 -0.09 -6.93
N VAL A 106 7.34 0.70 -6.92
CA VAL A 106 6.40 0.75 -5.79
C VAL A 106 5.70 -0.60 -5.60
N GLU A 107 5.24 -1.24 -6.67
CA GLU A 107 4.63 -2.57 -6.61
C GLU A 107 5.61 -3.62 -6.07
N ALA A 108 6.86 -3.61 -6.55
CA ALA A 108 7.92 -4.48 -6.04
C ALA A 108 8.17 -4.24 -4.54
N LEU A 109 8.20 -2.97 -4.11
CA LEU A 109 8.33 -2.59 -2.71
C LEU A 109 7.17 -3.13 -1.85
N MET A 110 5.93 -3.09 -2.36
CA MET A 110 4.76 -3.67 -1.67
C MET A 110 4.82 -5.20 -1.61
N HIS A 111 5.35 -5.86 -2.65
CA HIS A 111 5.60 -7.30 -2.61
C HIS A 111 6.62 -7.69 -1.54
N GLU A 112 7.73 -6.95 -1.44
CA GLU A 112 8.72 -7.17 -0.39
C GLU A 112 8.14 -6.94 1.01
N LEU A 113 7.33 -5.88 1.19
CA LEU A 113 6.65 -5.58 2.45
C LEU A 113 5.75 -6.73 2.87
N LEU A 114 4.91 -7.25 1.97
CA LEU A 114 4.02 -8.36 2.25
C LEU A 114 4.79 -9.64 2.60
N ALA A 115 5.91 -9.91 1.91
CA ALA A 115 6.77 -11.05 2.20
C ALA A 115 7.43 -10.94 3.60
N GLU A 116 7.91 -9.76 3.96
CA GLU A 116 8.47 -9.47 5.29
C GLU A 116 7.42 -9.67 6.38
N ALA A 117 6.21 -9.11 6.19
CA ALA A 117 5.12 -9.21 7.15
C ALA A 117 4.69 -10.67 7.39
N ARG A 118 4.55 -11.46 6.32
CA ARG A 118 4.25 -12.89 6.39
C ARG A 118 5.31 -13.68 7.15
N ASN A 119 6.57 -13.28 7.04
CA ASN A 119 7.68 -13.98 7.69
C ASN A 119 7.87 -13.58 9.16
N LYS A 120 7.61 -12.31 9.51
CA LYS A 120 8.04 -11.74 10.80
C LYS A 120 6.93 -11.22 11.70
N TRP A 121 5.78 -10.83 11.15
CA TRP A 121 4.78 -10.03 11.89
C TRP A 121 3.44 -10.74 12.05
N PHE A 122 3.04 -11.54 11.06
CA PHE A 122 1.80 -12.32 11.11
C PHE A 122 1.91 -13.60 11.96
N ALA A 123 3.03 -13.78 12.66
CA ALA A 123 3.31 -14.94 13.50
C ALA A 123 2.50 -14.95 14.81
#